data_AF-A0A6A5WXG3-F1
#
_entry.id   AF-A0A6A5WXG3-F1
#
_cell.length_a   1.000
_cell.length_b   1.000
_cell.length_c   1.000
_cell.angle_alpha   90.00
_cell.angle_beta   90.00
_cell.angle_gamma   90.00
#
_symmetry.space_group_name_H-M   'P 1'
#
loop_
_entity.id
_entity.type
_entity.pdbx_description
1 polymer ?
#
loop_
_entity_poly.entity_id
_entity_poly.type
_entity_poly.pdbx_seq_one_letter_code
_entity_poly.pdbx_strand_id
1 'polypeptide(L)'
;MYFFASLVLSVVLHAVSSAALPAVAAAPPAQYTANPSIGGGGTQYKDSAHFRVYGVDSTTADSTLKMLEAAHNCFVETLGWRTPSLTYKSNADGPYYKMNVYKVEASTMPGAAAQTWTDANAGLAYLKVVGQYMTTPGVIVHEFGHAMHYSEKNWIDQLRTGAWWETIANFIADTYIATSTCASAKASQSLSTTPGDSLIDVKKVIGDSHQVLVDGTSGSGNYYQAWPFLAYITNNPDNYSGLGKEVLLNMIRKYKLNSNETPLHSLERLLSGVTIQKVVGRYWAHMAYVDIGHAKAQAVFASQQKSLNYANLDSNGNGKYTIKTARQPRYMGANIIPLKATGTSVSVAVTASGAYTATLAVKASSGSVRYVDVVNGNAAVTLASGETVTLVVVNTPSALALYDPFSIPADVNKGLEYSVQITGATV
;
A
#
# COMPACT_ATOMS: atom_id res chain seq x y z
N MET A 1 31.79 -10.65 -86.98
CA MET A 1 30.35 -10.99 -87.04
C MET A 1 29.87 -11.14 -85.62
N TYR A 2 29.04 -10.19 -85.18
CA TYR A 2 28.64 -9.95 -83.79
C TYR A 2 27.50 -10.90 -83.39
N PHE A 3 27.58 -11.50 -82.20
CA PHE A 3 26.44 -12.11 -81.52
C PHE A 3 26.09 -11.23 -80.30
N PHE A 4 24.95 -10.55 -80.39
CA PHE A 4 24.35 -9.79 -79.30
C PHE A 4 23.67 -10.74 -78.30
N ALA A 5 24.04 -10.64 -77.03
CA ALA A 5 23.33 -11.25 -75.92
C ALA A 5 22.25 -10.28 -75.41
N SER A 6 20.97 -10.70 -75.45
CA SER A 6 19.86 -9.94 -74.86
C SER A 6 19.82 -10.15 -73.34
N LEU A 7 20.01 -9.05 -72.61
CA LEU A 7 19.79 -8.94 -71.17
C LEU A 7 18.29 -8.73 -70.92
N VAL A 8 17.61 -9.70 -70.29
CA VAL A 8 16.24 -9.54 -69.79
C VAL A 8 16.30 -8.98 -68.37
N LEU A 9 15.82 -7.75 -68.20
CA LEU A 9 15.70 -7.05 -66.91
C LEU A 9 14.40 -7.48 -66.23
N SER A 10 14.46 -8.38 -65.25
CA SER A 10 13.31 -8.70 -64.39
C SER A 10 13.17 -7.64 -63.30
N VAL A 11 12.14 -6.79 -63.42
CA VAL A 11 11.70 -5.87 -62.37
C VAL A 11 10.94 -6.68 -61.32
N VAL A 12 11.53 -6.86 -60.13
CA VAL A 12 10.84 -7.43 -58.96
C VAL A 12 10.08 -6.30 -58.27
N LEU A 13 8.75 -6.24 -58.47
CA LEU A 13 7.87 -5.44 -57.63
C LEU A 13 7.87 -6.03 -56.21
N HIS A 14 8.51 -5.34 -55.27
CA HIS A 14 8.32 -5.60 -53.85
C HIS A 14 6.99 -4.95 -53.41
N ALA A 15 5.96 -5.78 -53.22
CA ALA A 15 4.76 -5.35 -52.52
C ALA A 15 5.11 -5.13 -51.04
N VAL A 16 5.30 -3.86 -50.67
CA VAL A 16 5.40 -3.47 -49.26
C VAL A 16 4.03 -3.69 -48.64
N SER A 17 3.89 -4.75 -47.85
CA SER A 17 2.72 -4.95 -47.00
C SER A 17 2.77 -3.90 -45.90
N SER A 18 2.02 -2.81 -46.07
CA SER A 18 1.74 -1.84 -45.02
C SER A 18 0.98 -2.55 -43.91
N ALA A 19 1.69 -3.04 -42.89
CA ALA A 19 1.06 -3.47 -41.66
C ALA A 19 0.26 -2.28 -41.10
N ALA A 20 -1.06 -2.42 -41.04
CA ALA A 20 -1.91 -1.43 -40.41
C ALA A 20 -1.41 -1.22 -38.98
N LEU A 21 -1.13 0.03 -38.61
CA LEU A 21 -0.85 0.39 -37.23
C LEU A 21 -2.01 -0.10 -36.35
N PRO A 22 -1.74 -0.65 -35.15
CA PRO A 22 -2.81 -1.07 -34.25
C PRO A 22 -3.76 0.11 -34.02
N ALA A 23 -5.07 -0.15 -34.13
CA ALA A 23 -6.09 0.85 -33.88
C ALA A 23 -5.88 1.46 -32.49
N VAL A 24 -5.82 2.79 -32.43
CA VAL A 24 -5.77 3.52 -31.16
C VAL A 24 -7.02 3.14 -30.36
N ALA A 25 -6.84 2.65 -29.13
CA ALA A 25 -7.94 2.36 -28.22
C ALA A 25 -8.85 3.58 -28.10
N ALA A 26 -10.16 3.39 -28.25
CA ALA A 26 -11.11 4.49 -28.16
C ALA A 26 -11.07 5.09 -26.75
N ALA A 27 -11.02 6.41 -26.64
CA ALA A 27 -11.07 7.09 -25.36
C ALA A 27 -12.37 6.71 -24.61
N PRO A 28 -12.33 6.53 -23.27
CA PRO A 28 -13.54 6.29 -22.49
C PRO A 28 -14.59 7.40 -22.72
N PRO A 29 -15.89 7.08 -22.74
CA PRO A 29 -16.94 8.08 -22.92
C PRO A 29 -17.02 9.02 -21.72
N ALA A 30 -17.33 10.30 -21.94
CA ALA A 30 -17.45 11.29 -20.87
C ALA A 30 -18.62 11.04 -19.89
N GLN A 31 -19.56 10.16 -20.27
CA GLN A 31 -20.70 9.75 -19.46
C GLN A 31 -20.88 8.24 -19.59
N TYR A 32 -20.90 7.53 -18.47
CA TYR A 32 -21.09 6.08 -18.46
C TYR A 32 -22.57 5.72 -18.43
N THR A 33 -22.88 4.52 -18.89
CA THR A 33 -24.25 4.03 -18.95
C THR A 33 -24.69 3.53 -17.58
N ALA A 34 -25.87 3.90 -17.11
CA ALA A 34 -26.37 3.34 -15.85
C ALA A 34 -26.65 1.85 -15.98
N ASN A 35 -26.31 1.07 -14.94
CA ASN A 35 -26.66 -0.34 -14.86
C ASN A 35 -27.41 -0.63 -13.55
N PRO A 36 -28.73 -0.41 -13.51
CA PRO A 36 -29.52 -0.59 -12.28
C PRO A 36 -29.66 -2.05 -11.84
N SER A 37 -29.24 -3.02 -12.66
CA SER A 37 -29.28 -4.44 -12.29
C SER A 37 -28.21 -4.83 -11.24
N ILE A 38 -27.15 -4.03 -11.10
CA ILE A 38 -26.03 -4.31 -10.18
C ILE A 38 -26.37 -3.81 -8.77
N GLY A 39 -26.52 -4.72 -7.81
CA GLY A 39 -26.67 -4.37 -6.39
C GLY A 39 -28.09 -4.06 -5.91
N GLY A 40 -29.11 -4.22 -6.76
CA GLY A 40 -30.53 -4.24 -6.35
C GLY A 40 -31.41 -3.11 -6.88
N GLY A 41 -30.84 -2.12 -7.58
CA GLY A 41 -31.60 -1.02 -8.19
C GLY A 41 -32.28 -0.07 -7.20
N GLY A 42 -33.24 0.72 -7.68
CA GLY A 42 -33.98 1.69 -6.87
C GLY A 42 -34.54 2.84 -7.71
N THR A 43 -35.57 3.52 -7.21
CA THR A 43 -36.27 4.61 -7.94
C THR A 43 -35.80 6.00 -7.53
N GLN A 44 -35.25 6.15 -6.32
CA GLN A 44 -34.65 7.40 -5.84
C GLN A 44 -33.13 7.34 -6.00
N TYR A 45 -32.63 8.01 -7.03
CA TYR A 45 -31.19 8.07 -7.30
C TYR A 45 -30.77 9.43 -7.85
N LYS A 46 -29.46 9.68 -7.79
CA LYS A 46 -28.79 10.78 -8.49
C LYS A 46 -27.55 10.27 -9.22
N ASP A 47 -27.33 10.79 -10.42
CA ASP A 47 -26.21 10.42 -11.28
C ASP A 47 -25.15 11.53 -11.30
N SER A 48 -23.89 11.11 -11.42
CA SER A 48 -22.78 11.91 -11.96
C SER A 48 -22.26 11.26 -13.25
N ALA A 49 -21.07 11.60 -13.75
CA ALA A 49 -20.51 11.01 -14.96
C ALA A 49 -20.29 9.50 -14.85
N HIS A 50 -19.69 9.08 -13.74
CA HIS A 50 -19.19 7.72 -13.52
C HIS A 50 -19.93 6.97 -12.41
N PHE A 51 -20.81 7.64 -11.66
CA PHE A 51 -21.44 7.06 -10.46
C PHE A 51 -22.96 7.29 -10.42
N ARG A 52 -23.65 6.40 -9.70
CA ARG A 52 -25.05 6.55 -9.33
C ARG A 52 -25.22 6.29 -7.83
N VAL A 53 -25.81 7.24 -7.11
CA VAL A 53 -26.09 7.14 -5.67
C VAL A 53 -27.58 6.94 -5.42
N TYR A 54 -27.96 5.97 -4.59
CA TYR A 54 -29.34 5.63 -4.24
C TYR A 54 -29.67 5.91 -2.77
N GLY A 55 -30.95 6.24 -2.51
CA GLY A 55 -31.54 6.16 -1.17
C GLY A 55 -31.19 7.30 -0.20
N VAL A 56 -30.69 8.43 -0.71
CA VAL A 56 -30.38 9.64 0.09
C VAL A 56 -31.02 10.87 -0.52
N ASP A 57 -31.09 11.95 0.26
CA ASP A 57 -31.48 13.27 -0.24
C ASP A 57 -30.47 13.83 -1.26
N SER A 58 -30.87 14.85 -2.02
CA SER A 58 -30.04 15.42 -3.08
C SER A 58 -28.72 16.01 -2.56
N THR A 59 -28.70 16.61 -1.38
CA THR A 59 -27.50 17.26 -0.84
C THR A 59 -26.46 16.21 -0.46
N THR A 60 -26.89 15.15 0.24
CA THR A 60 -26.06 14.00 0.56
C THR A 60 -25.54 13.34 -0.72
N ALA A 61 -26.40 13.10 -1.71
CA ALA A 61 -25.99 12.54 -3.00
C ALA A 61 -24.93 13.41 -3.70
N ASP A 62 -25.12 14.73 -3.76
CA ASP A 62 -24.17 15.65 -4.38
C ASP A 62 -22.79 15.62 -3.71
N SER A 63 -22.77 15.62 -2.38
CA SER A 63 -21.52 15.49 -1.63
C SER A 63 -20.82 14.16 -1.89
N THR A 64 -21.56 13.04 -1.89
CA THR A 64 -20.99 11.71 -2.19
C THR A 64 -20.44 11.65 -3.62
N LEU A 65 -21.22 12.11 -4.61
CA LEU A 65 -20.84 12.08 -6.01
C LEU A 65 -19.60 12.93 -6.29
N LYS A 66 -19.51 14.16 -5.74
CA LYS A 66 -18.31 15.00 -5.89
C LYS A 66 -17.04 14.32 -5.37
N MET A 67 -17.12 13.62 -4.23
CA MET A 67 -15.97 12.90 -3.69
C MET A 67 -15.56 11.73 -4.59
N LEU A 68 -16.53 10.95 -5.08
CA LEU A 68 -16.26 9.82 -5.97
C LEU A 68 -15.72 10.26 -7.33
N GLU A 69 -16.24 11.34 -7.91
CA GLU A 69 -15.71 11.92 -9.15
C GLU A 69 -14.28 12.44 -8.98
N ALA A 70 -13.97 13.08 -7.84
CA ALA A 70 -12.61 13.48 -7.53
C ALA A 70 -11.68 12.27 -7.33
N ALA A 71 -12.16 11.21 -6.68
CA ALA A 71 -11.39 9.97 -6.52
C ALA A 71 -11.18 9.26 -7.87
N HIS A 72 -12.18 9.20 -8.74
CA HIS A 72 -12.07 8.64 -10.09
C HIS A 72 -11.02 9.39 -10.91
N ASN A 73 -11.14 10.71 -11.02
CA ASN A 73 -10.18 11.54 -11.75
C ASN A 73 -8.74 11.36 -11.19
N CYS A 74 -8.58 11.35 -9.86
CA CYS A 74 -7.27 11.13 -9.25
C CYS A 74 -6.71 9.74 -9.56
N PHE A 75 -7.40 8.67 -9.16
CA PHE A 75 -6.82 7.34 -9.17
C PHE A 75 -6.91 6.68 -10.55
N VAL A 76 -8.04 6.80 -11.24
CA VAL A 76 -8.25 6.17 -12.54
C VAL A 76 -7.60 6.98 -13.65
N GLU A 77 -7.97 8.25 -13.79
CA GLU A 77 -7.55 9.07 -14.94
C GLU A 77 -6.09 9.54 -14.81
N THR A 78 -5.67 9.93 -13.60
CA THR A 78 -4.31 10.49 -13.38
C THR A 78 -3.29 9.43 -12.97
N LEU A 79 -3.64 8.54 -12.04
CA LEU A 79 -2.72 7.52 -11.51
C LEU A 79 -2.81 6.16 -12.23
N GLY A 80 -3.74 6.01 -13.17
CA GLY A 80 -3.79 4.87 -14.08
C GLY A 80 -4.35 3.58 -13.48
N TRP A 81 -5.10 3.65 -12.37
CA TRP A 81 -5.88 2.52 -11.87
C TRP A 81 -6.95 2.11 -12.88
N ARG A 82 -7.24 0.82 -12.96
CA ARG A 82 -8.33 0.32 -13.78
C ARG A 82 -9.68 0.79 -13.21
N THR A 83 -10.51 1.41 -14.06
CA THR A 83 -11.84 1.89 -13.64
C THR A 83 -12.75 0.72 -13.21
N PRO A 84 -13.52 0.86 -12.11
CA PRO A 84 -14.53 -0.11 -11.70
C PRO A 84 -15.81 -0.09 -12.53
N SER A 85 -15.85 0.81 -13.51
CA SER A 85 -16.94 0.94 -14.46
C SER A 85 -16.84 -0.04 -15.62
N LEU A 86 -15.83 -0.91 -15.63
CA LEU A 86 -15.61 -1.93 -16.64
C LEU A 86 -15.60 -3.29 -15.98
N THR A 87 -16.14 -4.29 -16.68
CA THR A 87 -16.11 -5.66 -16.18
C THR A 87 -14.67 -6.17 -16.10
N TYR A 88 -14.29 -6.78 -14.98
CA TYR A 88 -12.98 -7.45 -14.88
C TYR A 88 -12.92 -8.72 -15.75
N LYS A 89 -14.07 -9.21 -16.25
CA LYS A 89 -14.12 -10.42 -17.09
C LYS A 89 -13.56 -10.20 -18.49
N SER A 90 -13.42 -8.96 -18.92
CA SER A 90 -12.90 -8.60 -20.24
C SER A 90 -11.79 -7.56 -20.11
N ASN A 91 -10.83 -7.64 -21.02
CA ASN A 91 -9.83 -6.59 -21.24
C ASN A 91 -10.29 -5.58 -22.29
N ALA A 92 -11.55 -5.66 -22.74
CA ALA A 92 -12.12 -4.72 -23.71
C ALA A 92 -12.45 -3.37 -23.05
N ASP A 93 -12.32 -2.31 -23.85
CA ASP A 93 -12.62 -0.92 -23.49
C ASP A 93 -14.13 -0.63 -23.58
N GLY A 94 -14.97 -1.49 -23.00
CA GLY A 94 -16.41 -1.26 -22.92
C GLY A 94 -17.27 -2.54 -22.91
N PRO A 95 -18.58 -2.40 -22.62
CA PRO A 95 -19.28 -1.16 -22.27
C PRO A 95 -18.91 -0.62 -20.88
N TYR A 96 -18.93 0.70 -20.72
CA TYR A 96 -18.68 1.40 -19.45
C TYR A 96 -19.99 1.64 -18.69
N TYR A 97 -20.02 1.21 -17.42
CA TYR A 97 -21.16 1.32 -16.54
C TYR A 97 -20.91 2.23 -15.35
N LYS A 98 -21.89 3.06 -14.97
CA LYS A 98 -21.81 3.81 -13.70
C LYS A 98 -21.72 2.82 -12.54
N MET A 99 -20.80 3.06 -11.60
CA MET A 99 -20.74 2.29 -10.36
C MET A 99 -21.88 2.72 -9.43
N ASN A 100 -22.65 1.75 -8.94
CA ASN A 100 -23.77 2.00 -8.04
C ASN A 100 -23.31 2.11 -6.58
N VAL A 101 -23.89 3.07 -5.85
CA VAL A 101 -23.64 3.30 -4.42
C VAL A 101 -24.98 3.37 -3.69
N TYR A 102 -25.19 2.48 -2.74
CA TYR A 102 -26.44 2.32 -2.01
C TYR A 102 -26.31 2.77 -0.57
N LYS A 103 -27.16 3.71 -0.14
CA LYS A 103 -27.39 3.91 1.29
C LYS A 103 -28.13 2.71 1.87
N VAL A 104 -27.63 2.23 3.00
CA VAL A 104 -28.28 1.19 3.80
C VAL A 104 -28.42 1.63 5.26
N GLU A 105 -29.29 0.94 6.01
CA GLU A 105 -29.42 1.15 7.45
C GLU A 105 -28.29 0.46 8.21
N ALA A 106 -27.85 1.06 9.32
CA ALA A 106 -26.81 0.49 10.18
C ALA A 106 -27.15 -0.93 10.67
N SER A 107 -28.45 -1.21 10.91
CA SER A 107 -28.93 -2.53 11.33
C SER A 107 -28.71 -3.63 10.28
N THR A 108 -28.56 -3.28 9.01
CA THR A 108 -28.32 -4.23 7.92
C THR A 108 -26.83 -4.56 7.74
N MET A 109 -25.96 -3.79 8.39
CA MET A 109 -24.50 -3.94 8.35
C MET A 109 -23.91 -3.71 9.75
N PRO A 110 -24.23 -4.57 10.73
CA PRO A 110 -23.77 -4.39 12.11
C PRO A 110 -22.24 -4.42 12.17
N GLY A 111 -21.65 -3.37 12.75
CA GLY A 111 -20.20 -3.26 12.93
C GLY A 111 -19.41 -2.75 11.70
N ALA A 112 -20.07 -2.41 10.60
CA ALA A 112 -19.42 -1.88 9.40
C ALA A 112 -19.97 -0.50 8.99
N ALA A 113 -19.09 0.38 8.55
CA ALA A 113 -19.47 1.70 8.02
C ALA A 113 -19.91 1.62 6.55
N ALA A 114 -19.27 0.74 5.79
CA ALA A 114 -19.58 0.43 4.41
C ALA A 114 -18.97 -0.92 4.04
N GLN A 115 -19.29 -1.39 2.83
CA GLN A 115 -18.76 -2.62 2.26
C GLN A 115 -18.88 -2.56 0.75
N THR A 116 -17.82 -2.99 0.09
CA THR A 116 -17.79 -3.23 -1.34
C THR A 116 -18.33 -4.62 -1.63
N TRP A 117 -19.38 -4.66 -2.44
CA TRP A 117 -19.99 -5.87 -2.93
C TRP A 117 -19.66 -6.06 -4.39
N THR A 118 -19.80 -7.30 -4.86
CA THR A 118 -19.49 -7.65 -6.23
C THR A 118 -20.64 -8.43 -6.86
N ASP A 119 -20.93 -8.10 -8.12
CA ASP A 119 -21.71 -8.95 -8.99
C ASP A 119 -20.72 -9.82 -9.77
N ALA A 120 -20.51 -11.05 -9.31
CA ALA A 120 -19.59 -11.98 -9.92
C ALA A 120 -20.03 -12.39 -11.34
N ASN A 121 -21.31 -12.28 -11.69
CA ASN A 121 -21.81 -12.60 -13.03
C ASN A 121 -21.48 -11.50 -14.02
N ALA A 122 -21.75 -10.24 -13.67
CA ALA A 122 -21.42 -9.07 -14.48
C ALA A 122 -19.92 -8.73 -14.44
N GLY A 123 -19.22 -9.15 -13.40
CA GLY A 123 -17.83 -8.80 -13.15
C GLY A 123 -17.63 -7.36 -12.71
N LEU A 124 -18.59 -6.79 -11.97
CA LEU A 124 -18.63 -5.39 -11.55
C LEU A 124 -18.73 -5.29 -10.03
N ALA A 125 -18.23 -4.19 -9.47
CA ALA A 125 -18.38 -3.86 -8.05
C ALA A 125 -19.49 -2.82 -7.83
N TYR A 126 -20.04 -2.78 -6.63
CA TYR A 126 -20.95 -1.74 -6.15
C TYR A 126 -20.77 -1.54 -4.65
N LEU A 127 -21.17 -0.39 -4.13
CA LEU A 127 -20.95 -0.03 -2.73
C LEU A 127 -22.26 -0.06 -1.94
N LYS A 128 -22.21 -0.58 -0.72
CA LYS A 128 -23.23 -0.36 0.31
C LYS A 128 -22.62 0.45 1.45
N VAL A 129 -23.27 1.53 1.82
CA VAL A 129 -22.73 2.49 2.79
C VAL A 129 -23.82 2.83 3.79
N VAL A 130 -23.49 2.74 5.08
CA VAL A 130 -24.43 3.14 6.14
C VAL A 130 -24.63 4.65 6.06
N GLY A 131 -25.90 5.10 6.10
CA GLY A 131 -26.29 6.47 5.74
C GLY A 131 -25.44 7.60 6.36
N GLN A 132 -25.05 7.47 7.62
CA GLN A 132 -24.23 8.48 8.32
C GLN A 132 -22.81 8.66 7.76
N TYR A 133 -22.31 7.69 6.99
CA TYR A 133 -20.97 7.71 6.40
C TYR A 133 -20.95 8.03 4.90
N MET A 134 -22.11 8.30 4.29
CA MET A 134 -22.25 8.63 2.86
C MET A 134 -21.37 9.81 2.43
N THR A 135 -21.06 10.72 3.35
CA THR A 135 -20.23 11.90 3.11
C THR A 135 -18.87 11.84 3.81
N THR A 136 -18.47 10.68 4.31
CA THR A 136 -17.17 10.48 4.98
C THR A 136 -16.12 9.99 3.98
N PRO A 137 -15.11 10.80 3.62
CA PRO A 137 -14.12 10.43 2.60
C PRO A 137 -13.37 9.14 2.95
N GLY A 138 -13.01 8.96 4.22
CA GLY A 138 -12.27 7.77 4.69
C GLY A 138 -13.05 6.47 4.55
N VAL A 139 -14.38 6.53 4.40
CA VAL A 139 -15.23 5.37 4.17
C VAL A 139 -15.48 5.20 2.67
N ILE A 140 -16.03 6.23 2.01
CA ILE A 140 -16.40 6.14 0.59
C ILE A 140 -15.19 5.85 -0.32
N VAL A 141 -14.07 6.52 -0.09
CA VAL A 141 -12.87 6.36 -0.92
C VAL A 141 -12.14 5.06 -0.60
N HIS A 142 -12.25 4.56 0.64
CA HIS A 142 -11.77 3.23 1.02
C HIS A 142 -12.51 2.16 0.20
N GLU A 143 -13.85 2.20 0.20
CA GLU A 143 -14.65 1.26 -0.59
C GLU A 143 -14.41 1.41 -2.10
N PHE A 144 -14.24 2.63 -2.60
CA PHE A 144 -13.83 2.82 -3.99
C PHE A 144 -12.46 2.19 -4.28
N GLY A 145 -11.54 2.18 -3.31
CA GLY A 145 -10.27 1.45 -3.39
C GLY A 145 -10.44 -0.05 -3.57
N HIS A 146 -11.35 -0.68 -2.81
CA HIS A 146 -11.73 -2.09 -3.01
C HIS A 146 -12.30 -2.32 -4.41
N ALA A 147 -13.18 -1.45 -4.89
CA ALA A 147 -13.76 -1.57 -6.23
C ALA A 147 -12.70 -1.46 -7.35
N MET A 148 -11.76 -0.51 -7.24
CA MET A 148 -10.65 -0.39 -8.19
C MET A 148 -9.74 -1.61 -8.15
N HIS A 149 -9.39 -2.09 -6.97
CA HIS A 149 -8.58 -3.30 -6.80
C HIS A 149 -9.26 -4.54 -7.41
N TYR A 150 -10.55 -4.74 -7.16
CA TYR A 150 -11.34 -5.80 -7.80
C TYR A 150 -11.27 -5.72 -9.34
N SER A 151 -11.25 -4.51 -9.88
CA SER A 151 -11.26 -4.30 -11.33
C SER A 151 -9.95 -4.70 -12.00
N GLU A 152 -8.83 -4.67 -11.28
CA GLU A 152 -7.52 -5.16 -11.76
C GLU A 152 -7.44 -6.69 -11.89
N LYS A 153 -8.39 -7.44 -11.33
CA LYS A 153 -8.57 -8.91 -11.42
C LYS A 153 -7.48 -9.80 -10.82
N ASN A 154 -6.19 -9.46 -10.98
CA ASN A 154 -5.10 -10.42 -10.83
C ASN A 154 -4.93 -10.99 -9.41
N TRP A 155 -5.48 -10.33 -8.39
CA TRP A 155 -5.48 -10.79 -7.00
C TRP A 155 -6.83 -11.40 -6.57
N ILE A 156 -7.83 -11.45 -7.46
CA ILE A 156 -9.08 -12.17 -7.23
C ILE A 156 -8.78 -13.68 -7.17
N ASP A 157 -9.49 -14.38 -6.27
CA ASP A 157 -9.34 -15.82 -6.02
C ASP A 157 -7.93 -16.23 -5.58
N GLN A 158 -7.14 -15.28 -5.06
CA GLN A 158 -5.83 -15.52 -4.47
C GLN A 158 -5.91 -15.31 -2.95
N LEU A 159 -6.20 -16.37 -2.20
CA LEU A 159 -6.38 -16.36 -0.75
C LEU A 159 -5.27 -15.56 -0.02
N ARG A 160 -4.00 -15.76 -0.41
CA ARG A 160 -2.84 -15.12 0.24
C ARG A 160 -2.72 -13.61 -0.01
N THR A 161 -3.58 -13.04 -0.85
CA THR A 161 -3.70 -11.60 -1.05
C THR A 161 -4.80 -10.97 -0.19
N GLY A 162 -5.72 -11.76 0.36
CA GLY A 162 -6.99 -11.27 0.89
C GLY A 162 -6.86 -10.16 1.94
N ALA A 163 -6.00 -10.32 2.95
CA ALA A 163 -5.83 -9.28 3.97
C ALA A 163 -5.22 -7.98 3.43
N TRP A 164 -4.50 -8.04 2.30
CA TRP A 164 -3.92 -6.85 1.66
C TRP A 164 -4.99 -5.97 0.99
N TRP A 165 -6.19 -6.48 0.75
CA TRP A 165 -7.26 -5.69 0.15
C TRP A 165 -7.64 -4.51 1.05
N GLU A 166 -7.76 -4.73 2.37
CA GLU A 166 -7.99 -3.64 3.33
C GLU A 166 -6.80 -2.70 3.43
N THR A 167 -5.58 -3.23 3.35
CA THR A 167 -4.35 -2.43 3.33
C THR A 167 -4.34 -1.47 2.14
N ILE A 168 -4.72 -1.95 0.95
CA ILE A 168 -4.82 -1.15 -0.28
C ILE A 168 -5.94 -0.11 -0.15
N ALA A 169 -7.12 -0.51 0.29
CA ALA A 169 -8.25 0.40 0.44
C ALA A 169 -7.94 1.55 1.43
N ASN A 170 -7.29 1.26 2.55
CA ASN A 170 -6.82 2.30 3.48
C ASN A 170 -5.70 3.15 2.91
N PHE A 171 -4.75 2.58 2.16
CA PHE A 171 -3.73 3.36 1.46
C PHE A 171 -4.35 4.36 0.47
N ILE A 172 -5.36 3.95 -0.30
CA ILE A 172 -6.07 4.79 -1.27
C ILE A 172 -6.84 5.91 -0.54
N ALA A 173 -7.56 5.57 0.53
CA ALA A 173 -8.29 6.56 1.33
C ALA A 173 -7.35 7.57 2.00
N ASP A 174 -6.25 7.11 2.63
CA ASP A 174 -5.27 7.99 3.25
C ASP A 174 -4.58 8.89 2.22
N THR A 175 -4.17 8.33 1.08
CA THR A 175 -3.59 9.10 -0.04
C THR A 175 -4.54 10.20 -0.49
N TYR A 176 -5.82 9.88 -0.67
CA TYR A 176 -6.83 10.87 -1.04
C TYR A 176 -6.98 11.96 0.01
N ILE A 177 -7.00 11.63 1.30
CA ILE A 177 -7.28 12.59 2.39
C ILE A 177 -6.06 13.43 2.72
N ALA A 178 -4.94 12.78 3.01
CA ALA A 178 -3.81 13.31 3.77
C ALA A 178 -2.61 13.70 2.90
N THR A 179 -2.72 13.58 1.57
CA THR A 179 -1.68 14.02 0.63
C THR A 179 -2.21 15.05 -0.38
N SER A 180 -1.29 15.74 -1.05
CA SER A 180 -1.61 16.63 -2.17
C SER A 180 -1.84 15.90 -3.49
N THR A 181 -1.68 14.57 -3.53
CA THR A 181 -1.75 13.75 -4.75
C THR A 181 -3.05 13.97 -5.53
N CYS A 182 -4.18 14.08 -4.82
CA CYS A 182 -5.49 14.28 -5.44
C CYS A 182 -5.96 15.75 -5.43
N ALA A 183 -5.09 16.72 -5.15
CA ALA A 183 -5.49 18.13 -4.99
C ALA A 183 -6.16 18.69 -6.26
N SER A 184 -5.60 18.45 -7.44
CA SER A 184 -6.18 18.92 -8.71
C SER A 184 -7.55 18.30 -8.99
N ALA A 185 -7.70 17.00 -8.75
CA ALA A 185 -8.97 16.31 -8.92
C ALA A 185 -10.05 16.83 -7.94
N LYS A 186 -9.69 17.05 -6.67
CA LYS A 186 -10.58 17.68 -5.69
C LYS A 186 -10.99 19.10 -6.08
N ALA A 187 -10.05 19.91 -6.59
CA ALA A 187 -10.34 21.26 -7.05
C ALA A 187 -11.38 21.26 -8.19
N SER A 188 -11.29 20.31 -9.12
CA SER A 188 -12.27 20.16 -10.22
C SER A 188 -13.70 19.91 -9.74
N GLN A 189 -13.86 19.40 -8.52
CA GLN A 189 -15.15 19.13 -7.88
C GLN A 189 -15.52 20.16 -6.80
N SER A 190 -14.77 21.27 -6.71
CA SER A 190 -14.92 22.30 -5.67
C SER A 190 -14.81 21.75 -4.23
N LEU A 191 -13.94 20.75 -4.03
CA LEU A 191 -13.60 20.19 -2.72
C LEU A 191 -12.32 20.82 -2.17
N SER A 192 -12.13 20.73 -0.85
CA SER A 192 -10.90 21.21 -0.19
C SER A 192 -9.66 20.52 -0.74
N THR A 193 -8.65 21.30 -1.11
CA THR A 193 -7.34 20.82 -1.57
C THR A 193 -6.32 20.71 -0.43
N THR A 194 -6.66 21.23 0.75
CA THR A 194 -5.81 21.13 1.93
C THR A 194 -5.75 19.68 2.41
N PRO A 195 -4.56 19.09 2.58
CA PRO A 195 -4.44 17.76 3.14
C PRO A 195 -5.03 17.68 4.55
N GLY A 196 -5.92 16.69 4.76
CA GLY A 196 -6.52 16.36 6.05
C GLY A 196 -5.56 15.62 6.97
N ASP A 197 -6.10 15.02 8.02
CA ASP A 197 -5.33 14.16 8.92
C ASP A 197 -5.17 12.77 8.32
N SER A 198 -4.00 12.16 8.56
CA SER A 198 -3.73 10.80 8.13
C SER A 198 -4.52 9.80 8.96
N LEU A 199 -4.96 8.72 8.31
CA LEU A 199 -5.59 7.53 8.88
C LEU A 199 -4.58 6.62 9.61
N ILE A 200 -3.32 7.04 9.76
CA ILE A 200 -2.30 6.22 10.42
C ILE A 200 -2.66 6.01 11.89
N ASP A 201 -2.66 4.74 12.31
CA ASP A 201 -2.68 4.37 13.71
C ASP A 201 -1.26 4.00 14.16
N VAL A 202 -0.50 5.00 14.59
CA VAL A 202 0.89 4.80 15.02
C VAL A 202 1.00 3.93 16.27
N LYS A 203 -0.05 3.87 17.11
CA LYS A 203 -0.06 2.98 18.29
C LYS A 203 -0.11 1.54 17.84
N LYS A 204 -0.92 1.22 16.84
CA LYS A 204 -0.96 -0.13 16.27
C LYS A 204 0.30 -0.43 15.46
N VAL A 205 0.66 0.41 14.49
CA VAL A 205 1.76 0.12 13.54
C VAL A 205 3.12 0.03 14.25
N ILE A 206 3.44 0.98 15.14
CA ILE A 206 4.74 1.01 15.84
C ILE A 206 4.65 0.19 17.13
N GLY A 207 3.59 0.37 17.90
CA GLY A 207 3.40 -0.34 19.17
C GLY A 207 3.29 -1.84 18.99
N ASP A 208 2.71 -2.34 17.90
CA ASP A 208 2.64 -3.77 17.56
C ASP A 208 3.54 -4.14 16.37
N SER A 209 4.59 -3.36 16.09
CA SER A 209 5.52 -3.60 14.96
C SER A 209 6.14 -5.00 14.92
N HIS A 210 6.15 -5.73 16.04
CA HIS A 210 6.64 -7.10 16.15
C HIS A 210 5.71 -8.15 15.51
N GLN A 211 4.45 -7.80 15.18
CA GLN A 211 3.53 -8.68 14.46
C GLN A 211 4.01 -8.95 13.02
N VAL A 212 3.36 -9.90 12.34
CA VAL A 212 3.59 -10.12 10.91
C VAL A 212 3.27 -8.82 10.15
N LEU A 213 4.03 -8.50 9.11
CA LEU A 213 3.89 -7.22 8.38
C LEU A 213 2.43 -6.94 7.97
N VAL A 214 1.73 -7.96 7.47
CA VAL A 214 0.29 -7.95 7.25
C VAL A 214 -0.33 -9.15 7.96
N ASP A 215 -1.03 -8.87 9.05
CA ASP A 215 -1.72 -9.84 9.91
C ASP A 215 -3.24 -9.58 9.80
N GLY A 216 -3.96 -10.55 9.22
CA GLY A 216 -5.41 -10.54 9.05
C GLY A 216 -6.18 -11.14 10.22
N THR A 217 -5.52 -11.55 11.30
CA THR A 217 -6.16 -12.24 12.42
C THR A 217 -7.28 -11.39 13.02
N SER A 218 -8.48 -11.96 13.12
CA SER A 218 -9.65 -11.26 13.66
C SER A 218 -9.41 -10.75 15.08
N GLY A 219 -9.71 -9.48 15.33
CA GLY A 219 -9.59 -8.84 16.64
C GLY A 219 -8.18 -8.44 17.08
N SER A 220 -7.11 -8.94 16.45
CA SER A 220 -5.73 -8.66 16.87
C SER A 220 -4.76 -8.25 15.77
N GLY A 221 -5.10 -8.51 14.50
CA GLY A 221 -4.28 -8.21 13.34
C GLY A 221 -4.12 -6.72 13.06
N ASN A 222 -3.35 -6.39 12.02
CA ASN A 222 -2.98 -5.03 11.63
C ASN A 222 -3.24 -4.72 10.15
N TYR A 223 -3.96 -5.58 9.42
CA TYR A 223 -4.16 -5.48 7.97
C TYR A 223 -4.80 -4.16 7.49
N TYR A 224 -5.63 -3.50 8.30
CA TYR A 224 -6.07 -2.12 8.02
C TYR A 224 -4.93 -1.10 8.22
N GLN A 225 -4.07 -1.31 9.21
CA GLN A 225 -3.03 -0.37 9.62
C GLN A 225 -1.69 -0.56 8.90
N ALA A 226 -1.50 -1.65 8.15
CA ALA A 226 -0.25 -1.98 7.47
C ALA A 226 0.05 -1.10 6.23
N TRP A 227 -0.87 -0.19 5.85
CA TRP A 227 -0.75 0.66 4.67
C TRP A 227 0.50 1.55 4.61
N PRO A 228 1.16 1.96 5.72
CA PRO A 228 2.40 2.74 5.63
C PRO A 228 3.51 2.02 4.87
N PHE A 229 3.50 0.69 4.80
CA PHE A 229 4.41 -0.05 3.93
C PHE A 229 4.15 0.27 2.44
N LEU A 230 2.88 0.33 2.02
CA LEU A 230 2.49 0.74 0.67
C LEU A 230 2.91 2.18 0.38
N ALA A 231 2.71 3.09 1.34
CA ALA A 231 3.18 4.47 1.20
C ALA A 231 4.71 4.58 1.06
N TYR A 232 5.48 3.80 1.84
CA TYR A 232 6.93 3.76 1.73
C TYR A 232 7.39 3.29 0.34
N ILE A 233 6.87 2.16 -0.16
CA ILE A 233 7.28 1.65 -1.48
C ILE A 233 6.82 2.56 -2.62
N THR A 234 5.70 3.27 -2.45
CA THR A 234 5.19 4.24 -3.44
C THR A 234 6.02 5.53 -3.45
N ASN A 235 6.38 6.05 -2.29
CA ASN A 235 7.16 7.29 -2.16
C ASN A 235 8.65 7.07 -2.44
N ASN A 236 9.14 5.85 -2.20
CA ASN A 236 10.50 5.39 -2.51
C ASN A 236 11.61 6.36 -2.01
N PRO A 237 11.66 6.70 -0.71
CA PRO A 237 12.63 7.66 -0.19
C PRO A 237 14.10 7.21 -0.38
N ASP A 238 14.35 5.90 -0.52
CA ASP A 238 15.67 5.33 -0.76
C ASP A 238 16.07 5.23 -2.24
N ASN A 239 15.16 5.60 -3.17
CA ASN A 239 15.36 5.48 -4.61
C ASN A 239 15.72 4.05 -5.08
N TYR A 240 15.12 3.02 -4.46
CA TYR A 240 15.30 1.65 -4.91
C TYR A 240 14.65 1.42 -6.28
N SER A 241 15.38 0.74 -7.17
CA SER A 241 14.88 0.41 -8.50
C SER A 241 13.72 -0.58 -8.39
N GLY A 242 12.64 -0.31 -9.14
CA GLY A 242 11.40 -1.09 -9.09
C GLY A 242 10.33 -0.55 -8.14
N LEU A 243 10.69 0.37 -7.25
CA LEU A 243 9.76 1.10 -6.38
C LEU A 243 9.34 2.45 -6.99
N GLY A 244 8.32 3.09 -6.43
CA GLY A 244 7.81 4.39 -6.88
C GLY A 244 6.30 4.41 -7.14
N LYS A 245 5.82 5.48 -7.78
CA LYS A 245 4.38 5.78 -7.92
C LYS A 245 3.54 4.63 -8.50
N GLU A 246 4.12 3.85 -9.40
CA GLU A 246 3.43 2.74 -10.08
C GLU A 246 3.62 1.38 -9.39
N VAL A 247 4.40 1.30 -8.30
CA VAL A 247 4.80 0.01 -7.72
C VAL A 247 3.61 -0.86 -7.34
N LEU A 248 2.56 -0.28 -6.73
CA LEU A 248 1.39 -1.03 -6.27
C LEU A 248 0.62 -1.60 -7.47
N LEU A 249 0.37 -0.79 -8.50
CA LEU A 249 -0.26 -1.26 -9.73
C LEU A 249 0.59 -2.33 -10.43
N ASN A 250 1.92 -2.16 -10.45
CA ASN A 250 2.83 -3.15 -11.01
C ASN A 250 2.82 -4.45 -10.19
N MET A 251 2.72 -4.40 -8.86
CA MET A 251 2.61 -5.59 -8.00
C MET A 251 1.34 -6.39 -8.32
N ILE A 252 0.23 -5.70 -8.60
CA ILE A 252 -1.04 -6.31 -8.98
C ILE A 252 -0.97 -6.86 -10.41
N ARG A 253 -0.58 -6.03 -11.38
CA ARG A 253 -0.58 -6.38 -12.81
C ARG A 253 0.47 -7.42 -13.19
N LYS A 254 1.60 -7.48 -12.47
CA LYS A 254 2.67 -8.48 -12.67
C LYS A 254 2.62 -9.62 -11.64
N TYR A 255 1.52 -9.73 -10.90
CA TYR A 255 1.24 -10.89 -10.07
C TYR A 255 1.15 -12.16 -10.92
N LYS A 256 1.74 -13.25 -10.44
CA LYS A 256 1.67 -14.52 -11.16
C LYS A 256 0.29 -15.12 -10.96
N LEU A 257 -0.56 -15.04 -11.99
CA LEU A 257 -1.93 -15.58 -11.95
C LEU A 257 -1.94 -17.04 -11.49
N ASN A 258 -2.92 -17.38 -10.64
CA ASN A 258 -3.12 -18.73 -10.08
C ASN A 258 -1.93 -19.28 -9.27
N SER A 259 -0.98 -18.43 -8.86
CA SER A 259 0.12 -18.87 -8.02
C SER A 259 -0.25 -18.94 -6.54
N ASN A 260 -1.28 -18.20 -6.12
CA ASN A 260 -1.63 -17.95 -4.74
C ASN A 260 -0.39 -17.53 -3.91
N GLU A 261 0.55 -16.80 -4.50
CA GLU A 261 1.68 -16.20 -3.77
C GLU A 261 1.24 -14.99 -2.93
N THR A 262 2.07 -14.60 -1.97
CA THR A 262 1.84 -13.34 -1.24
C THR A 262 2.28 -12.14 -2.08
N PRO A 263 1.70 -10.94 -1.89
CA PRO A 263 2.11 -9.73 -2.59
C PRO A 263 3.62 -9.40 -2.52
N LEU A 264 4.32 -9.87 -1.49
CA LEU A 264 5.77 -9.70 -1.37
C LEU A 264 6.55 -10.41 -2.48
N HIS A 265 6.03 -11.52 -3.03
CA HIS A 265 6.67 -12.21 -4.17
C HIS A 265 6.55 -11.41 -5.46
N SER A 266 5.40 -10.76 -5.68
CA SER A 266 5.26 -9.80 -6.78
C SER A 266 6.24 -8.66 -6.63
N LEU A 267 6.33 -8.08 -5.43
CA LEU A 267 7.25 -6.98 -5.17
C LEU A 267 8.71 -7.38 -5.40
N GLU A 268 9.13 -8.56 -4.92
CA GLU A 268 10.49 -9.08 -5.13
C GLU A 268 10.86 -9.13 -6.62
N ARG A 269 9.93 -9.51 -7.51
CA ARG A 269 10.19 -9.54 -8.96
C ARG A 269 10.31 -8.15 -9.60
N LEU A 270 9.77 -7.11 -8.98
CA LEU A 270 9.92 -5.74 -9.49
C LEU A 270 11.27 -5.14 -9.13
N LEU A 271 11.89 -5.61 -8.05
CA LEU A 271 13.13 -5.06 -7.52
C LEU A 271 14.33 -5.43 -8.39
N SER A 272 15.27 -4.50 -8.48
CA SER A 272 16.59 -4.72 -9.07
C SER A 272 17.68 -4.16 -8.15
N GLY A 273 18.75 -4.93 -7.94
CA GLY A 273 19.90 -4.54 -7.12
C GLY A 273 19.68 -4.58 -5.60
N VAL A 274 18.46 -4.82 -5.13
CA VAL A 274 18.12 -4.99 -3.71
C VAL A 274 17.15 -6.15 -3.51
N THR A 275 17.22 -6.79 -2.34
CA THR A 275 16.26 -7.84 -1.96
C THR A 275 15.03 -7.24 -1.29
N ILE A 276 13.92 -7.98 -1.31
CA ILE A 276 12.71 -7.61 -0.57
C ILE A 276 12.98 -7.48 0.94
N GLN A 277 13.85 -8.31 1.50
CA GLN A 277 14.29 -8.21 2.89
C GLN A 277 14.94 -6.87 3.20
N LYS A 278 15.77 -6.34 2.27
CA LYS A 278 16.38 -5.01 2.41
C LYS A 278 15.33 -3.91 2.38
N VAL A 279 14.35 -4.00 1.48
CA VAL A 279 13.24 -3.05 1.37
C VAL A 279 12.39 -3.03 2.64
N VAL A 280 12.00 -4.19 3.17
CA VAL A 280 11.24 -4.29 4.43
C VAL A 280 12.08 -3.81 5.62
N GLY A 281 13.36 -4.16 5.68
CA GLY A 281 14.28 -3.69 6.71
C GLY A 281 14.39 -2.16 6.74
N ARG A 282 14.50 -1.54 5.56
CA ARG A 282 14.60 -0.10 5.42
C ARG A 282 13.26 0.61 5.67
N TYR A 283 12.14 0.04 5.25
CA TYR A 283 10.80 0.50 5.64
C TYR A 283 10.69 0.67 7.16
N TRP A 284 11.03 -0.37 7.93
CA TRP A 284 10.96 -0.29 9.39
C TRP A 284 11.98 0.69 9.98
N ALA A 285 13.14 0.88 9.35
CA ALA A 285 14.09 1.91 9.73
C ALA A 285 13.50 3.32 9.57
N HIS A 286 12.78 3.60 8.48
CA HIS A 286 12.04 4.84 8.29
C HIS A 286 10.89 4.98 9.31
N MET A 287 10.22 3.88 9.67
CA MET A 287 9.17 3.92 10.68
C MET A 287 9.66 4.29 12.09
N ALA A 288 10.98 4.28 12.36
CA ALA A 288 11.54 4.84 13.60
C ALA A 288 11.19 6.33 13.79
N TYR A 289 11.05 7.08 12.69
CA TYR A 289 10.68 8.50 12.70
C TYR A 289 9.56 8.86 11.71
N VAL A 290 8.92 7.84 11.13
CA VAL A 290 7.83 7.90 10.13
C VAL A 290 8.16 8.87 8.98
N ASP A 291 9.41 8.87 8.53
CA ASP A 291 9.91 9.68 7.41
C ASP A 291 9.77 8.95 6.06
N ILE A 292 8.64 8.26 5.87
CA ILE A 292 8.29 7.46 4.67
C ILE A 292 7.80 8.32 3.48
N GLY A 293 8.17 9.61 3.45
CA GLY A 293 7.64 10.57 2.46
C GLY A 293 6.17 10.98 2.69
N HIS A 294 5.63 10.77 3.90
CA HIS A 294 4.23 11.05 4.23
C HIS A 294 4.08 12.08 5.36
N ALA A 295 4.11 13.37 5.03
CA ALA A 295 4.21 14.47 6.01
C ALA A 295 3.11 14.45 7.09
N LYS A 296 1.86 14.15 6.72
CA LYS A 296 0.75 14.06 7.68
C LYS A 296 0.86 12.87 8.63
N ALA A 297 1.40 11.74 8.16
CA ALA A 297 1.65 10.58 9.03
C ALA A 297 2.82 10.86 9.99
N GLN A 298 3.86 11.52 9.50
CA GLN A 298 4.98 11.98 10.33
C GLN A 298 4.52 12.96 11.43
N ALA A 299 3.58 13.86 11.12
CA ALA A 299 3.01 14.77 12.10
C ALA A 299 2.22 14.03 13.19
N VAL A 300 1.42 13.02 12.82
CA VAL A 300 0.72 12.15 13.78
C VAL A 300 1.73 11.44 14.69
N PHE A 301 2.79 10.85 14.11
CA PHE A 301 3.88 10.25 14.89
C PHE A 301 4.51 11.25 15.87
N ALA A 302 4.91 12.44 15.40
CA ALA A 302 5.56 13.43 16.24
C ALA A 302 4.71 13.84 17.45
N SER A 303 3.38 13.93 17.27
CA SER A 303 2.44 14.26 18.36
C SER A 303 2.25 13.10 19.35
N GLN A 304 2.39 11.85 18.91
CA GLN A 304 2.08 10.65 19.73
C GLN A 304 3.31 9.88 20.20
N GLN A 305 4.52 10.22 19.73
CA GLN A 305 5.76 9.45 19.93
C GLN A 305 5.99 9.03 21.39
N LYS A 306 5.71 9.92 22.34
CA LYS A 306 5.92 9.68 23.78
C LYS A 306 4.96 8.65 24.39
N SER A 307 3.85 8.35 23.71
CA SER A 307 2.81 7.41 24.17
C SER A 307 2.95 6.01 23.56
N LEU A 308 3.94 5.81 22.68
CA LEU A 308 4.11 4.55 21.96
C LEU A 308 4.84 3.52 22.83
N ASN A 309 4.47 2.25 22.68
CA ASN A 309 5.09 1.16 23.41
C ASN A 309 6.38 0.68 22.71
N TYR A 310 7.53 1.01 23.30
CA TYR A 310 8.86 0.56 22.86
C TYR A 310 9.50 -0.48 23.78
N ALA A 311 8.72 -1.07 24.70
CA ALA A 311 9.23 -1.97 25.74
C ALA A 311 9.54 -3.37 25.17
N ASN A 312 10.45 -3.46 24.20
CA ASN A 312 10.79 -4.68 23.47
C ASN A 312 11.80 -5.55 24.22
N LEU A 313 12.73 -4.94 24.98
CA LEU A 313 13.89 -5.63 25.53
C LEU A 313 13.86 -5.74 27.06
N ASP A 314 14.47 -6.79 27.60
CA ASP A 314 14.86 -6.94 29.00
C ASP A 314 16.35 -6.68 29.17
N SER A 315 16.73 -5.92 30.21
CA SER A 315 18.13 -5.63 30.53
C SER A 315 18.74 -6.78 31.33
N ASN A 316 19.91 -7.25 30.86
CA ASN A 316 20.74 -8.24 31.55
C ASN A 316 21.95 -7.58 32.26
N GLY A 317 21.95 -6.24 32.37
CA GLY A 317 23.08 -5.47 32.91
C GLY A 317 24.22 -5.26 31.91
N ASN A 318 25.13 -4.33 32.23
CA ASN A 318 26.33 -4.03 31.44
C ASN A 318 26.06 -3.75 29.95
N GLY A 319 24.94 -3.07 29.64
CA GLY A 319 24.55 -2.76 28.26
C GLY A 319 24.07 -3.96 27.45
N LYS A 320 23.88 -5.14 28.07
CA LYS A 320 23.33 -6.33 27.42
C LYS A 320 21.83 -6.37 27.57
N TYR A 321 21.14 -6.71 26.49
CA TYR A 321 19.69 -6.83 26.45
C TYR A 321 19.27 -8.08 25.68
N THR A 322 18.13 -8.65 26.04
CA THR A 322 17.50 -9.77 25.33
C THR A 322 16.06 -9.41 24.96
N ILE A 323 15.61 -9.90 23.82
CA ILE A 323 14.23 -9.70 23.37
C ILE A 323 13.24 -10.36 24.32
N LYS A 324 12.15 -9.66 24.66
CA LYS A 324 11.01 -10.26 25.36
C LYS A 324 10.32 -11.26 24.45
N THR A 325 9.99 -12.44 24.96
CA THR A 325 9.29 -13.49 24.21
C THR A 325 7.97 -13.00 23.58
N ALA A 326 7.23 -12.12 24.25
CA ALA A 326 5.98 -11.56 23.71
C ALA A 326 6.20 -10.49 22.61
N ARG A 327 7.44 -10.05 22.39
CA ARG A 327 7.79 -8.92 21.49
C ARG A 327 8.73 -9.30 20.37
N GLN A 328 9.15 -10.56 20.28
CA GLN A 328 10.06 -10.99 19.22
C GLN A 328 9.40 -10.80 17.85
N PRO A 329 10.13 -10.19 16.90
CA PRO A 329 9.56 -9.83 15.62
C PRO A 329 9.25 -11.10 14.83
N ARG A 330 7.99 -11.22 14.41
CA ARG A 330 7.49 -12.29 13.53
C ARG A 330 7.83 -11.96 12.08
N TYR A 331 7.38 -12.78 11.14
CA TYR A 331 7.71 -12.65 9.72
C TYR A 331 7.55 -11.20 9.19
N MET A 332 8.66 -10.59 8.77
CA MET A 332 8.73 -9.22 8.26
C MET A 332 8.29 -8.13 9.27
N GLY A 333 8.13 -8.49 10.53
CA GLY A 333 7.92 -7.59 11.65
C GLY A 333 9.24 -7.07 12.23
N ALA A 334 9.15 -6.08 13.12
CA ALA A 334 10.28 -5.35 13.66
C ALA A 334 10.18 -5.06 15.16
N ASN A 335 11.32 -4.72 15.73
CA ASN A 335 11.41 -4.00 16.98
C ASN A 335 12.09 -2.66 16.73
N ILE A 336 11.41 -1.58 17.10
CA ILE A 336 11.92 -0.21 17.10
C ILE A 336 12.33 0.12 18.53
N ILE A 337 13.59 0.49 18.74
CA ILE A 337 14.22 0.62 20.06
C ILE A 337 14.91 1.99 20.14
N PRO A 338 14.19 3.04 20.57
CA PRO A 338 14.82 4.33 20.83
C PRO A 338 15.92 4.17 21.87
N LEU A 339 17.07 4.80 21.65
CA LEU A 339 18.21 4.71 22.56
C LEU A 339 18.47 6.05 23.22
N LYS A 340 18.80 6.01 24.51
CA LYS A 340 19.28 7.15 25.29
C LYS A 340 20.80 7.13 25.30
N ALA A 341 21.41 7.94 24.43
CA ALA A 341 22.85 8.08 24.38
C ALA A 341 23.42 8.63 25.70
N THR A 342 24.52 8.04 26.17
CA THR A 342 25.27 8.51 27.35
C THR A 342 26.57 9.23 26.96
N GLY A 343 26.87 9.28 25.66
CA GLY A 343 28.02 9.97 25.09
C GLY A 343 27.78 10.26 23.61
N THR A 344 28.85 10.59 22.88
CA THR A 344 28.78 10.94 21.45
C THR A 344 28.98 9.76 20.52
N SER A 345 29.33 8.57 21.02
CA SER A 345 29.51 7.37 20.22
C SER A 345 28.59 6.28 20.74
N VAL A 346 27.79 5.70 19.86
CA VAL A 346 26.90 4.58 20.16
C VAL A 346 27.29 3.41 19.26
N SER A 347 27.49 2.23 19.85
CA SER A 347 27.69 1.00 19.09
C SER A 347 26.77 -0.11 19.56
N VAL A 348 26.42 -0.99 18.62
CA VAL A 348 25.57 -2.14 18.84
C VAL A 348 26.21 -3.39 18.28
N ALA A 349 26.10 -4.49 19.02
CA ALA A 349 26.40 -5.84 18.54
C ALA A 349 25.15 -6.71 18.73
N VAL A 350 24.52 -7.11 17.62
CA VAL A 350 23.29 -7.92 17.57
C VAL A 350 23.66 -9.37 17.28
N THR A 351 23.15 -10.29 18.11
CA THR A 351 23.25 -11.74 17.89
C THR A 351 21.84 -12.32 17.79
N ALA A 352 21.53 -13.02 16.71
CA ALA A 352 20.19 -13.53 16.45
C ALA A 352 20.20 -15.02 16.04
N SER A 353 19.08 -15.69 16.29
CA SER A 353 18.86 -17.10 15.96
C SER A 353 18.53 -17.38 14.49
N GLY A 354 18.29 -16.34 13.69
CA GLY A 354 17.87 -16.44 12.30
C GLY A 354 18.29 -15.22 11.47
N ALA A 355 17.91 -15.22 10.19
CA ALA A 355 18.20 -14.10 9.29
C ALA A 355 17.43 -12.84 9.69
N TYR A 356 18.12 -11.71 9.66
CA TYR A 356 17.58 -10.41 10.06
C TYR A 356 18.23 -9.28 9.29
N THR A 357 17.56 -8.14 9.30
CA THR A 357 18.17 -6.85 8.99
C THR A 357 18.13 -5.98 10.24
N ALA A 358 19.15 -5.15 10.43
CA ALA A 358 19.12 -4.17 11.50
C ALA A 358 19.79 -2.86 11.05
N THR A 359 19.36 -1.75 11.65
CA THR A 359 19.81 -0.41 11.28
C THR A 359 19.78 0.49 12.52
N LEU A 360 20.80 1.34 12.66
CA LEU A 360 20.73 2.52 13.50
C LEU A 360 20.18 3.68 12.66
N ALA A 361 18.95 4.12 12.97
CA ALA A 361 18.35 5.32 12.42
C ALA A 361 18.73 6.51 13.32
N VAL A 362 19.40 7.51 12.75
CA VAL A 362 19.84 8.70 13.48
C VAL A 362 19.09 9.91 12.95
N LYS A 363 18.31 10.56 13.81
CA LYS A 363 17.57 11.78 13.48
C LYS A 363 18.30 13.00 13.99
N ALA A 364 18.59 13.92 13.07
CA ALA A 364 19.13 15.24 13.37
C ALA A 364 18.06 16.20 13.91
N SER A 365 18.51 17.29 14.53
CA SER A 365 17.65 18.37 15.00
C SER A 365 16.86 19.07 13.89
N SER A 366 17.38 19.06 12.65
CA SER A 366 16.68 19.51 11.44
C SER A 366 15.51 18.60 11.03
N GLY A 367 15.42 17.41 11.60
CA GLY A 367 14.44 16.38 11.23
C GLY A 367 14.93 15.39 10.18
N SER A 368 16.06 15.62 9.51
CA SER A 368 16.64 14.66 8.57
C SER A 368 17.10 13.39 9.29
N VAL A 369 16.89 12.23 8.67
CA VAL A 369 17.30 10.93 9.21
C VAL A 369 18.37 10.31 8.32
N ARG A 370 19.40 9.75 8.93
CA ARG A 370 20.43 8.95 8.27
C ARG A 370 20.44 7.54 8.82
N TYR A 371 20.79 6.57 7.98
CA TYR A 371 20.69 5.15 8.28
C TYR A 371 22.06 4.49 8.24
N VAL A 372 22.42 3.79 9.31
CA VAL A 372 23.66 3.00 9.40
C VAL A 372 23.28 1.53 9.54
N ASP A 373 23.61 0.72 8.54
CA ASP A 373 23.31 -0.71 8.55
C ASP A 373 24.16 -1.45 9.59
N VAL A 374 23.55 -2.42 10.26
CA VAL A 374 24.25 -3.38 11.12
C VAL A 374 24.76 -4.51 10.24
N VAL A 375 26.06 -4.49 9.94
CA VAL A 375 26.72 -5.46 9.06
C VAL A 375 27.43 -6.50 9.91
N ASN A 376 27.21 -7.78 9.63
CA ASN A 376 27.77 -8.90 10.40
C ASN A 376 27.55 -8.73 11.92
N GLY A 377 26.35 -8.28 12.28
CA GLY A 377 25.95 -8.06 13.67
C GLY A 377 26.49 -6.79 14.30
N ASN A 378 27.30 -5.97 13.64
CA ASN A 378 27.94 -4.82 14.28
C ASN A 378 27.62 -3.50 13.55
N ALA A 379 27.40 -2.43 14.32
CA ALA A 379 27.39 -1.06 13.82
C ALA A 379 27.86 -0.09 14.90
N ALA A 380 28.41 1.04 14.47
CA ALA A 380 28.74 2.16 15.33
C ALA A 380 28.38 3.47 14.65
N VAL A 381 28.04 4.48 15.45
CA VAL A 381 27.71 5.81 14.96
C VAL A 381 28.18 6.88 15.93
N THR A 382 28.72 7.96 15.39
CA THR A 382 28.99 9.19 16.13
C THR A 382 27.79 10.10 16.02
N LEU A 383 27.35 10.65 17.14
CA LEU A 383 26.22 11.57 17.26
C LEU A 383 26.72 13.02 17.29
N ALA A 384 26.15 13.86 16.44
CA ALA A 384 26.24 15.30 16.58
C ALA A 384 25.33 15.82 17.70
N SER A 385 25.56 17.06 18.13
CA SER A 385 24.75 17.69 19.18
C SER A 385 23.27 17.70 18.81
N GLY A 386 22.42 17.21 19.70
CA GLY A 386 20.97 17.15 19.52
C GLY A 386 20.47 16.01 18.61
N GLU A 387 21.34 15.12 18.11
CA GLU A 387 20.91 13.92 17.41
C GLU A 387 20.29 12.90 18.38
N THR A 388 19.29 12.16 17.90
CA THR A 388 18.74 10.98 18.57
C THR A 388 18.98 9.75 17.72
N VAL A 389 19.11 8.59 18.35
CA VAL A 389 19.37 7.32 17.66
C VAL A 389 18.38 6.25 18.10
N THR A 390 17.93 5.46 17.13
CA THR A 390 17.00 4.35 17.32
C THR A 390 17.59 3.11 16.64
N LEU A 391 17.68 2.00 17.36
CA LEU A 391 17.99 0.70 16.79
C LEU A 391 16.70 0.09 16.26
N VAL A 392 16.72 -0.39 15.02
CA VAL A 392 15.63 -1.18 14.42
C VAL A 392 16.16 -2.56 14.09
N VAL A 393 15.48 -3.61 14.54
CA VAL A 393 15.80 -5.02 14.24
C VAL A 393 14.57 -5.65 13.61
N VAL A 394 14.73 -6.28 12.45
CA VAL A 394 13.63 -6.82 11.64
C VAL A 394 13.87 -8.29 11.35
N ASN A 395 12.87 -9.13 11.58
CA ASN A 395 12.90 -10.54 11.19
C ASN A 395 12.67 -10.64 9.69
N THR A 396 13.75 -10.90 8.95
CA THR A 396 13.74 -10.97 7.49
C THR A 396 14.31 -12.30 7.02
N PRO A 397 13.51 -13.38 7.07
CA PRO A 397 13.94 -14.67 6.56
C PRO A 397 14.42 -14.58 5.12
N SER A 398 15.43 -15.37 4.76
CA SER A 398 16.06 -15.34 3.44
C SER A 398 15.11 -15.76 2.31
N ALA A 399 14.11 -16.59 2.63
CA ALA A 399 13.05 -16.98 1.70
C ALA A 399 11.74 -16.30 2.08
N LEU A 400 10.97 -15.92 1.06
CA LEU A 400 9.60 -15.47 1.26
C LEU A 400 8.69 -16.63 1.63
N ALA A 401 7.81 -16.41 2.60
CA ALA A 401 6.82 -17.37 3.03
C ALA A 401 5.53 -17.25 2.21
N LEU A 402 4.95 -18.40 1.89
CA LEU A 402 3.63 -18.53 1.31
C LEU A 402 2.59 -18.77 2.42
N TYR A 403 1.98 -17.70 2.94
CA TYR A 403 1.01 -17.78 4.04
C TYR A 403 -0.33 -17.12 3.74
N ASP A 404 -1.38 -17.67 4.33
CA ASP A 404 -2.68 -16.99 4.42
C ASP A 404 -2.63 -15.98 5.58
N PRO A 405 -2.74 -14.67 5.33
CA PRO A 405 -2.70 -13.67 6.39
C PRO A 405 -3.88 -13.75 7.36
N PHE A 406 -4.99 -14.41 7.01
CA PHE A 406 -6.11 -14.66 7.93
C PHE A 406 -5.92 -15.91 8.80
N SER A 407 -4.93 -16.74 8.49
CA SER A 407 -4.61 -17.98 9.22
C SER A 407 -3.10 -18.18 9.26
N ILE A 408 -2.42 -17.38 10.09
CA ILE A 408 -0.95 -17.33 10.15
C ILE A 408 -0.38 -18.68 10.64
N PRO A 409 0.44 -19.37 9.83
CA PRO A 409 1.05 -20.64 10.21
C PRO A 409 2.18 -20.45 11.23
N ALA A 410 2.54 -21.54 11.92
CA ALA A 410 3.48 -21.49 13.05
C ALA A 410 4.88 -20.98 12.68
N ASP A 411 5.37 -21.25 11.47
CA ASP A 411 6.66 -20.81 10.96
C ASP A 411 6.71 -19.29 10.70
N VAL A 412 5.62 -18.72 10.16
CA VAL A 412 5.46 -17.27 9.97
C VAL A 412 5.20 -16.55 11.28
N ASN A 413 4.53 -17.23 12.21
CA ASN A 413 4.26 -16.72 13.56
C ASN A 413 5.47 -16.83 14.51
N LYS A 414 6.53 -17.55 14.11
CA LYS A 414 7.74 -17.74 14.92
C LYS A 414 8.48 -16.41 15.05
N GLY A 415 8.72 -15.99 16.29
CA GLY A 415 9.51 -14.80 16.60
C GLY A 415 11.00 -15.03 16.36
N LEU A 416 11.71 -13.97 15.99
CA LEU A 416 13.17 -13.94 15.97
C LEU A 416 13.70 -13.74 17.40
N GLU A 417 14.37 -14.77 17.94
CA GLU A 417 15.16 -14.63 19.16
C GLU A 417 16.44 -13.86 18.86
N TYR A 418 16.75 -12.82 19.64
CA TYR A 418 18.01 -12.09 19.56
C TYR A 418 18.41 -11.43 20.88
N SER A 419 19.70 -11.15 21.01
CA SER A 419 20.27 -10.29 22.05
C SER A 419 21.06 -9.15 21.42
N VAL A 420 21.23 -8.07 22.18
CA VAL A 420 22.03 -6.92 21.76
C VAL A 420 22.93 -6.45 22.89
N GLN A 421 24.21 -6.24 22.58
CA GLN A 421 25.12 -5.44 23.40
C GLN A 421 25.09 -4.01 22.86
N ILE A 422 24.83 -3.06 23.75
CA ILE A 422 24.83 -1.63 23.45
C ILE A 422 25.95 -0.99 24.26
N THR A 423 26.76 -0.16 23.61
CA THR A 423 27.80 0.65 24.25
C THR A 423 27.56 2.12 23.94
N GLY A 424 27.71 2.98 24.94
CA GLY A 424 27.51 4.43 24.80
C GLY A 424 26.04 4.89 24.77
N ALA A 425 25.10 3.98 25.01
CA ALA A 425 23.68 4.27 25.17
C ALA A 425 22.98 3.21 26.04
N THR A 426 21.76 3.53 26.48
CA THR A 426 20.82 2.58 27.12
C THR A 426 19.49 2.57 26.38
N VAL A 427 18.67 1.54 26.61
CA VAL A 427 17.26 1.47 26.17
C VAL A 427 16.36 2.25 27.13
#